data_AF-A0A2U1CZU2-F1
#
_entry.id   AF-A0A2U1CZU2-F1
#
_cell.length_a   1.000
_cell.length_b   1.000
_cell.length_c   1.000
_cell.angle_alpha   90.00
_cell.angle_beta   90.00
_cell.angle_gamma   90.00
#
_symmetry.space_group_name_H-M   'P 1'
#
loop_
_entity.id
_entity.type
_entity.pdbx_description
1 polymer ?
#
loop_
_entity_poly.entity_id
_entity_poly.type
_entity_poly.pdbx_seq_one_letter_code
_entity_poly.pdbx_strand_id
1 'polypeptide(L)'
;MENHSFIKFVPGVYVIYLSIPKVASSSISHAMMVRQPTANEAMSEHSREGKALTNWRPASAPHPSLPIFTFTRHPIRKFLSYYKDKFVRARGRGFELDHLRDLKFDPEMSLEEVIEHMMTIPVERMEHHAQPQHRIVLKDGELIPDFIGQVETLADDWPVVEALSLSEFTIDGKKNVTGSNDDLSGVSDAALSALTRYYEEDFELFGYEKPECADDTVAVRKAKRPLSSEELERLRLDIEDRRRRMVNLSRDLEDDDFRAEYARSMQDAFNDYLIHANKASQKRCPSRRRALRSMKRALVNS
;
A
#
# COMPACT_ATOMS: atom_id res chain seq x y z
N MET A 1 -3.80 0.10 -18.51
CA MET A 1 -2.83 0.04 -17.41
C MET A 1 -3.49 -0.69 -16.28
N GLU A 2 -2.90 -1.78 -15.80
CA GLU A 2 -3.38 -2.43 -14.57
C GLU A 2 -3.22 -1.44 -13.41
N ASN A 3 -4.27 -1.29 -12.60
CA ASN A 3 -4.19 -0.46 -11.40
C ASN A 3 -3.34 -1.21 -10.37
N HIS A 4 -2.11 -0.75 -10.11
CA HIS A 4 -1.26 -1.31 -9.06
C HIS A 4 -1.42 -0.59 -7.70
N SER A 5 -2.11 0.56 -7.70
CA SER A 5 -2.38 1.37 -6.53
C SER A 5 -3.75 1.03 -5.93
N PHE A 6 -3.74 0.43 -4.73
CA PHE A 6 -4.96 0.10 -3.99
C PHE A 6 -5.00 0.81 -2.66
N ILE A 7 -6.17 1.35 -2.34
CA ILE A 7 -6.43 2.05 -1.07
C ILE A 7 -7.34 1.21 -0.18
N LYS A 8 -7.25 1.48 1.12
CA LYS A 8 -8.07 0.92 2.18
C LYS A 8 -8.49 2.03 3.13
N PHE A 9 -9.75 2.01 3.54
CA PHE A 9 -10.27 2.94 4.54
C PHE A 9 -11.42 2.32 5.32
N VAL A 10 -11.57 2.78 6.56
CA VAL A 10 -12.43 2.15 7.55
C VAL A 10 -13.33 3.23 8.16
N PRO A 11 -14.67 3.06 8.20
CA PRO A 11 -15.54 4.00 8.89
C PRO A 11 -15.09 4.24 10.34
N GLY A 12 -14.96 5.51 10.74
CA GLY A 12 -14.47 5.90 12.08
C GLY A 12 -12.94 5.93 12.22
N VAL A 13 -12.19 5.62 11.16
CA VAL A 13 -10.74 5.84 11.06
C VAL A 13 -10.52 6.83 9.91
N TYR A 14 -10.26 8.09 10.24
CA TYR A 14 -10.34 9.21 9.28
C TYR A 14 -9.06 9.42 8.45
N VAL A 15 -8.47 8.32 8.00
CA VAL A 15 -7.32 8.27 7.09
C VAL A 15 -7.51 7.16 6.06
N ILE A 16 -6.83 7.30 4.93
CA ILE A 16 -6.81 6.29 3.86
C ILE A 16 -5.41 5.69 3.79
N TYR A 17 -5.32 4.37 3.85
CA TYR A 17 -4.06 3.67 3.64
C TYR A 17 -3.89 3.29 2.16
N LEU A 18 -2.89 3.85 1.50
CA LEU A 18 -2.42 3.37 0.20
C LEU A 18 -1.49 2.17 0.42
N SER A 19 -1.94 0.99 0.02
CA SER A 19 -1.29 -0.27 0.34
C SER A 19 -0.18 -0.61 -0.64
N ILE A 20 1.07 -0.48 -0.21
CA ILE A 20 2.24 -1.05 -0.89
C ILE A 20 2.46 -2.47 -0.35
N PRO A 21 2.73 -3.51 -1.17
CA PRO A 21 3.02 -4.83 -0.62
C PRO A 21 4.39 -4.90 0.07
N LYS A 22 4.51 -5.74 1.10
CA LYS A 22 5.77 -6.06 1.81
C LYS A 22 6.39 -4.92 2.63
N VAL A 23 5.61 -3.89 2.92
CA VAL A 23 5.95 -2.76 3.80
C VAL A 23 5.12 -2.76 5.11
N ALA A 24 5.00 -3.94 5.74
CA ALA A 24 4.07 -4.16 6.87
C ALA A 24 2.57 -3.92 6.55
N SER A 25 2.20 -3.98 5.27
CA SER A 25 0.86 -3.65 4.78
C SER A 25 -0.27 -4.49 5.36
N SER A 26 0.02 -5.77 5.63
CA SER A 26 -0.88 -6.69 6.30
C SER A 26 -1.16 -6.25 7.73
N SER A 27 -0.12 -5.87 8.48
CA SER A 27 -0.26 -5.42 9.87
C SER A 27 -1.00 -4.09 9.96
N ILE A 28 -0.68 -3.11 9.11
CA ILE A 28 -1.42 -1.83 9.01
C ILE A 28 -2.89 -2.07 8.69
N SER A 29 -3.17 -2.88 7.67
CA SER A 29 -4.55 -3.17 7.25
C SER A 29 -5.35 -3.89 8.32
N HIS A 30 -4.73 -4.85 9.01
CA HIS A 30 -5.35 -5.58 10.11
C HIS A 30 -5.67 -4.63 11.27
N ALA A 31 -4.72 -3.76 11.66
CA ALA A 31 -4.91 -2.77 12.72
C ALA A 31 -6.07 -1.81 12.41
N MET A 32 -6.20 -1.34 11.16
CA MET A 32 -7.38 -0.55 10.75
C MET A 32 -8.67 -1.38 10.77
N MET A 33 -8.62 -2.62 10.26
CA MET A 33 -9.80 -3.49 10.13
C MET A 33 -10.43 -3.81 11.48
N VAL A 34 -9.63 -4.11 12.51
CA VAL A 34 -10.14 -4.47 13.85
C VAL A 34 -10.82 -3.31 14.58
N ARG A 35 -10.75 -2.09 14.05
CA ARG A 35 -11.54 -0.94 14.55
C ARG A 35 -13.00 -0.99 14.12
N GLN A 36 -13.37 -1.85 13.17
CA GLN A 36 -14.77 -2.07 12.84
C GLN A 36 -15.46 -2.87 13.95
N PRO A 37 -16.64 -2.43 14.44
CA PRO A 37 -17.39 -3.16 15.46
C PRO A 37 -17.72 -4.61 15.10
N THR A 38 -17.79 -4.91 13.80
CA THR A 38 -18.10 -6.24 13.26
C THR A 38 -16.86 -7.08 12.96
N ALA A 39 -15.65 -6.56 13.19
CA ALA A 39 -14.43 -7.31 12.94
C ALA A 39 -14.20 -8.37 14.03
N ASN A 40 -13.66 -9.51 13.62
CA ASN A 40 -13.11 -10.51 14.53
C ASN A 40 -11.58 -10.39 14.46
N GLU A 41 -10.88 -10.34 15.59
CA GLU A 41 -9.42 -10.21 15.62
C GLU A 41 -8.68 -11.33 14.88
N ALA A 42 -9.27 -12.54 14.82
CA ALA A 42 -8.74 -13.68 14.08
C ALA A 42 -9.02 -13.62 12.57
N MET A 43 -9.82 -12.66 12.11
CA MET A 43 -10.11 -12.48 10.69
C MET A 43 -8.85 -12.06 9.93
N SER A 44 -8.62 -12.68 8.77
CA SER A 44 -7.61 -12.17 7.84
C SER A 44 -8.16 -10.99 7.06
N GLU A 45 -7.34 -9.94 6.95
CA GLU A 45 -7.54 -8.77 6.10
C GLU A 45 -7.57 -9.12 4.59
N HIS A 46 -7.05 -10.28 4.20
CA HIS A 46 -7.07 -10.76 2.82
C HIS A 46 -8.33 -11.57 2.49
N SER A 47 -9.10 -11.98 3.51
CA SER A 47 -10.41 -12.61 3.31
C SER A 47 -11.37 -11.67 2.59
N ARG A 48 -12.42 -12.22 1.99
CA ARG A 48 -13.45 -11.41 1.32
C ARG A 48 -14.10 -10.43 2.29
N GLU A 49 -14.36 -10.89 3.51
CA GLU A 49 -14.94 -10.12 4.60
C GLU A 49 -13.97 -9.02 5.06
N GLY A 50 -12.69 -9.33 5.26
CA GLY A 50 -11.68 -8.34 5.64
C GLY A 50 -11.47 -7.24 4.59
N LYS A 51 -11.46 -7.61 3.30
CA LYS A 51 -11.43 -6.64 2.19
C LYS A 51 -12.67 -5.75 2.16
N ALA A 52 -13.84 -6.29 2.49
CA ALA A 52 -15.07 -5.52 2.59
C ALA A 52 -15.03 -4.52 3.77
N LEU A 53 -14.54 -4.95 4.93
CA LEU A 53 -14.41 -4.11 6.13
C LEU A 53 -13.41 -2.96 5.95
N THR A 54 -12.39 -3.15 5.10
CA THR A 54 -11.38 -2.14 4.80
C THR A 54 -11.66 -1.33 3.54
N ASN A 55 -12.86 -1.47 2.94
CA ASN A 55 -13.25 -0.81 1.68
C ASN A 55 -12.20 -0.94 0.55
N TRP A 56 -11.47 -2.06 0.50
CA TRP A 56 -10.37 -2.25 -0.43
C TRP A 56 -10.78 -2.02 -1.88
N ARG A 57 -10.09 -1.11 -2.58
CA ARG A 57 -10.41 -0.73 -3.96
C ARG A 57 -9.23 -0.04 -4.66
N PRO A 58 -9.24 0.09 -6.00
CA PRO A 58 -8.27 0.89 -6.71
C PRO A 58 -8.26 2.35 -6.23
N ALA A 59 -7.09 2.99 -6.16
CA ALA A 59 -6.95 4.40 -5.79
C ALA A 59 -7.71 5.35 -6.74
N SER A 60 -7.97 4.92 -7.97
CA SER A 60 -8.76 5.66 -8.95
C SER A 60 -10.28 5.58 -8.73
N ALA A 61 -10.75 4.67 -7.86
CA ALA A 61 -12.15 4.57 -7.52
C ALA A 61 -12.55 5.68 -6.52
N PRO A 62 -13.80 6.14 -6.51
CA PRO A 62 -14.25 7.12 -5.52
C PRO A 62 -13.98 6.67 -4.08
N HIS A 63 -13.43 7.60 -3.30
CA HIS A 63 -13.10 7.47 -1.88
C HIS A 63 -13.37 8.80 -1.17
N PRO A 64 -13.50 8.83 0.16
CA PRO A 64 -13.68 10.09 0.88
C PRO A 64 -12.43 10.98 0.77
N SER A 65 -12.61 12.29 0.91
CA SER A 65 -11.52 13.27 0.91
C SER A 65 -10.86 13.33 2.28
N LEU A 66 -10.15 12.27 2.63
CA LEU A 66 -9.38 12.13 3.88
C LEU A 66 -7.88 12.07 3.56
N PRO A 67 -7.00 12.38 4.53
CA PRO A 67 -5.56 12.24 4.35
C PRO A 67 -5.17 10.82 3.95
N ILE A 68 -4.35 10.70 2.90
CA ILE A 68 -3.85 9.43 2.39
C ILE A 68 -2.43 9.23 2.91
N PHE A 69 -2.17 8.10 3.56
CA PHE A 69 -0.83 7.76 4.02
C PHE A 69 -0.35 6.43 3.41
N THR A 70 0.96 6.26 3.34
CA THR A 70 1.61 4.98 3.06
C THR A 70 2.96 4.89 3.76
N PHE A 71 3.57 3.72 3.65
CA PHE A 71 4.92 3.45 4.13
C PHE A 71 5.72 2.79 3.01
N THR A 72 6.98 3.17 2.86
CA THR A 72 7.94 2.46 2.02
C THR A 72 8.87 1.62 2.89
N ARG A 73 9.60 0.71 2.27
CA ARG A 73 10.68 -0.06 2.92
C ARG A 73 11.90 -0.02 2.02
N HIS A 74 13.08 -0.19 2.61
CA HIS A 74 14.32 -0.33 1.86
C HIS A 74 14.13 -1.32 0.68
N PRO A 75 14.42 -0.93 -0.58
CA PRO A 75 13.95 -1.68 -1.75
C PRO A 75 14.41 -3.14 -1.81
N ILE A 76 15.67 -3.40 -1.44
CA ILE A 76 16.18 -4.78 -1.38
C ILE A 76 15.51 -5.59 -0.26
N ARG A 77 15.28 -5.00 0.93
CA ARG A 77 14.60 -5.70 2.04
C ARG A 77 13.15 -6.01 1.69
N LYS A 78 12.48 -5.11 0.96
CA LYS A 78 11.15 -5.37 0.38
C LYS A 78 11.19 -6.57 -0.57
N PHE A 79 12.18 -6.64 -1.46
CA PHE A 79 12.35 -7.78 -2.36
C PHE A 79 12.65 -9.10 -1.62
N LEU A 80 13.54 -9.10 -0.64
CA LEU A 80 13.83 -10.30 0.17
C LEU A 80 12.58 -10.79 0.91
N SER A 81 11.76 -9.87 1.43
CA SER A 81 10.45 -10.20 2.02
C SER A 81 9.49 -10.80 0.98
N TYR A 82 9.50 -10.32 -0.26
CA TYR A 82 8.76 -10.93 -1.37
C TYR A 82 9.25 -12.35 -1.67
N TYR A 83 10.56 -12.56 -1.82
CA TYR A 83 11.13 -13.87 -2.11
C TYR A 83 10.79 -14.90 -1.02
N LYS A 84 10.96 -14.53 0.25
CA LYS A 84 10.59 -15.39 1.39
C LYS A 84 9.11 -15.74 1.38
N ASP A 85 8.24 -14.77 1.09
CA ASP A 85 6.81 -15.03 1.08
C ASP A 85 6.32 -15.85 -0.11
N LYS A 86 6.87 -15.61 -1.31
CA LYS A 86 6.35 -16.19 -2.55
C LYS A 86 7.07 -17.43 -3.02
N PHE A 87 8.35 -17.61 -2.70
CA PHE A 87 9.15 -18.75 -3.13
C PHE A 87 9.39 -19.69 -1.96
N VAL A 88 10.03 -19.21 -0.88
CA VAL A 88 10.39 -20.08 0.26
C VAL A 88 9.16 -20.75 0.89
N ARG A 89 8.04 -20.02 1.07
CA ARG A 89 6.78 -20.61 1.59
C ARG A 89 6.05 -21.50 0.59
N ALA A 90 6.30 -21.32 -0.70
CA ALA A 90 5.66 -22.08 -1.77
C ALA A 90 6.38 -23.40 -2.10
N ARG A 91 7.62 -23.58 -1.62
CA ARG A 91 8.39 -24.82 -1.85
C ARG A 91 7.63 -26.06 -1.42
N GLY A 92 7.63 -27.07 -2.29
CA GLY A 92 6.89 -28.33 -2.11
C GLY A 92 5.36 -28.20 -2.16
N ARG A 93 4.79 -26.99 -2.30
CA ARG A 93 3.34 -26.73 -2.38
C ARG A 93 2.91 -26.11 -3.72
N GLY A 94 3.84 -25.47 -4.41
CA GLY A 94 3.58 -24.66 -5.60
C GLY A 94 3.13 -23.24 -5.27
N PHE A 95 3.13 -22.35 -6.27
CA PHE A 95 2.64 -21.00 -6.10
C PHE A 95 1.13 -20.96 -5.90
N GLU A 96 0.67 -20.15 -4.95
CA GLU A 96 -0.74 -19.77 -4.80
C GLU A 96 -1.19 -18.75 -5.86
N LEU A 97 -0.25 -18.01 -6.46
CA LEU A 97 -0.50 -16.99 -7.47
C LEU A 97 -0.22 -17.54 -8.87
N ASP A 98 -1.26 -17.67 -9.69
CA ASP A 98 -1.15 -18.13 -11.08
C ASP A 98 -0.23 -17.22 -11.92
N HIS A 99 -0.23 -15.92 -11.65
CA HIS A 99 0.60 -14.94 -12.37
C HIS A 99 2.10 -15.26 -12.30
N LEU A 100 2.60 -15.83 -11.19
CA LEU A 100 4.01 -16.22 -11.08
C LEU A 100 4.34 -17.39 -12.03
N ARG A 101 3.40 -18.32 -12.20
CA ARG A 101 3.53 -19.44 -13.16
C ARG A 101 3.49 -18.92 -14.60
N ASP A 102 2.63 -17.95 -14.88
CA ASP A 102 2.53 -17.31 -16.20
C ASP A 102 3.81 -16.57 -16.58
N LEU A 103 4.47 -15.96 -15.59
CA LEU A 103 5.78 -15.34 -15.71
C LEU A 103 6.94 -16.36 -15.75
N LYS A 104 6.67 -17.66 -15.73
CA LYS A 104 7.66 -18.75 -15.82
C LYS A 104 8.63 -18.82 -14.63
N PHE A 105 8.21 -18.36 -13.46
CA PHE A 105 8.90 -18.71 -12.23
C PHE A 105 8.63 -20.17 -11.87
N ASP A 106 9.59 -20.77 -11.17
CA ASP A 106 9.45 -22.07 -10.51
C ASP A 106 9.58 -21.86 -8.98
N PRO A 107 8.71 -22.46 -8.14
CA PRO A 107 8.76 -22.31 -6.68
C PRO A 107 10.07 -22.81 -6.05
N GLU A 108 10.79 -23.69 -6.72
CA GLU A 108 12.07 -24.24 -6.24
C GLU A 108 13.28 -23.40 -6.62
N MET A 109 13.11 -22.31 -7.38
CA MET A 109 14.22 -21.40 -7.73
C MET A 109 14.96 -20.89 -6.48
N SER A 110 16.27 -20.76 -6.60
CA SER A 110 17.13 -20.06 -5.65
C SER A 110 16.87 -18.55 -5.69
N LEU A 111 17.48 -17.81 -4.76
CA LEU A 111 17.34 -16.35 -4.73
C LEU A 111 17.94 -15.73 -6.00
N GLU A 112 19.10 -16.22 -6.40
CA GLU A 112 19.85 -15.80 -7.59
C GLU A 112 19.05 -16.10 -8.86
N GLU A 113 18.52 -17.31 -8.99
CA GLU A 113 17.70 -17.70 -10.15
C GLU A 113 16.45 -16.82 -10.27
N VAL A 114 15.80 -16.48 -9.15
CA VAL A 114 14.65 -15.55 -9.14
C VAL A 114 15.08 -14.16 -9.59
N ILE A 115 16.21 -13.64 -9.11
CA ILE A 115 16.70 -12.30 -9.47
C ILE A 115 17.04 -12.26 -10.95
N GLU A 116 17.85 -13.20 -11.44
CA GLU A 116 18.24 -13.30 -12.85
C GLU A 116 17.01 -13.39 -13.76
N HIS A 117 16.05 -14.27 -13.43
CA HIS A 117 14.82 -14.41 -14.21
C HIS A 117 13.97 -13.14 -14.16
N MET A 118 13.84 -12.51 -12.98
CA MET A 118 13.11 -11.25 -12.82
C MET A 118 13.68 -10.14 -13.71
N MET A 119 15.01 -10.05 -13.84
CA MET A 119 15.65 -9.04 -14.68
C MET A 119 15.31 -9.17 -16.18
N THR A 120 14.86 -10.34 -16.63
CA THR A 120 14.43 -10.55 -18.03
C THR A 120 13.01 -10.04 -18.31
N ILE A 121 12.20 -9.89 -17.26
CA ILE A 121 10.78 -9.51 -17.33
C ILE A 121 10.67 -7.98 -17.33
N PRO A 122 9.90 -7.35 -18.26
CA PRO A 122 9.63 -5.92 -18.17
C PRO A 122 8.96 -5.59 -16.83
N VAL A 123 9.41 -4.53 -16.17
CA VAL A 123 8.86 -4.10 -14.87
C VAL A 123 7.34 -3.94 -14.90
N GLU A 124 6.76 -3.52 -16.03
CA GLU A 124 5.31 -3.35 -16.19
C GLU A 124 4.52 -4.66 -16.20
N ARG A 125 5.19 -5.79 -16.47
CA ARG A 125 4.60 -7.14 -16.45
C ARG A 125 4.89 -7.88 -15.15
N MET A 126 5.82 -7.36 -14.36
CA MET A 126 6.24 -8.01 -13.12
C MET A 126 5.10 -8.03 -12.11
N GLU A 127 5.07 -9.07 -11.29
CA GLU A 127 4.12 -9.21 -10.19
C GLU A 127 4.26 -8.02 -9.21
N HIS A 128 3.13 -7.42 -8.80
CA HIS A 128 3.10 -6.14 -8.08
C HIS A 128 3.84 -6.14 -6.72
N HIS A 129 4.05 -7.28 -6.06
CA HIS A 129 4.85 -7.35 -4.84
C HIS A 129 6.35 -7.13 -5.11
N ALA A 130 6.81 -7.45 -6.33
CA ALA A 130 8.20 -7.27 -6.77
C ALA A 130 8.39 -6.02 -7.67
N GLN A 131 7.34 -5.23 -7.92
CA GLN A 131 7.50 -3.96 -8.62
C GLN A 131 8.13 -2.89 -7.70
N PRO A 132 8.88 -1.91 -8.26
CA PRO A 132 9.27 -0.71 -7.55
C PRO A 132 8.09 0.02 -6.91
N GLN A 133 8.30 0.56 -5.72
CA GLN A 133 7.31 1.20 -4.87
C GLN A 133 6.84 2.54 -5.45
N HIS A 134 7.73 3.28 -6.12
CA HIS A 134 7.35 4.55 -6.77
C HIS A 134 6.18 4.37 -7.76
N ARG A 135 6.09 3.20 -8.41
CA ARG A 135 5.01 2.87 -9.36
C ARG A 135 3.64 2.72 -8.71
N ILE A 136 3.61 2.49 -7.39
CA ILE A 136 2.37 2.35 -6.61
C ILE A 136 1.95 3.71 -6.04
N VAL A 137 2.91 4.55 -5.64
CA VAL A 137 2.63 5.88 -5.06
C VAL A 137 2.40 6.95 -6.11
N LEU A 138 2.86 6.74 -7.34
CA LEU A 138 2.65 7.67 -8.45
C LEU A 138 1.50 7.23 -9.34
N LYS A 139 0.72 8.20 -9.79
CA LYS A 139 -0.25 8.04 -10.86
C LYS A 139 -0.11 9.21 -11.82
N ASP A 140 0.07 8.91 -13.10
CA ASP A 140 0.21 9.90 -14.16
C ASP A 140 1.32 10.96 -13.87
N GLY A 141 2.36 10.56 -13.12
CA GLY A 141 3.49 11.42 -12.73
C GLY A 141 3.29 12.21 -11.43
N GLU A 142 2.17 12.01 -10.73
CA GLU A 142 1.81 12.75 -9.51
C GLU A 142 1.68 11.81 -8.30
N LEU A 143 2.05 12.31 -7.12
CA LEU A 143 1.95 11.55 -5.86
C LEU A 143 0.50 11.40 -5.41
N ILE A 144 0.11 10.15 -5.12
CA ILE A 144 -1.17 9.81 -4.50
C ILE A 144 -1.20 10.13 -3.00
N PRO A 145 -0.20 9.73 -2.17
CA PRO A 145 -0.30 9.93 -0.72
C PRO A 145 0.03 11.37 -0.29
N ASP A 146 -0.57 11.79 0.81
CA ASP A 146 -0.27 13.03 1.55
C ASP A 146 0.83 12.80 2.61
N PHE A 147 1.07 11.55 3.01
CA PHE A 147 2.15 11.18 3.91
C PHE A 147 2.84 9.90 3.45
N ILE A 148 4.18 9.93 3.38
CA ILE A 148 5.01 8.75 3.17
C ILE A 148 5.96 8.64 4.35
N GLY A 149 5.79 7.58 5.14
CA GLY A 149 6.76 7.16 6.16
C GLY A 149 7.64 6.03 5.67
N GLN A 150 8.60 5.61 6.49
CA GLN A 150 9.42 4.42 6.22
C GLN A 150 9.16 3.34 7.27
N VAL A 151 9.18 2.07 6.87
CA VAL A 151 9.07 0.95 7.82
C VAL A 151 10.23 0.97 8.81
N GLU A 152 11.40 1.41 8.38
CA GLU A 152 12.60 1.56 9.20
C GLU A 152 12.44 2.60 10.32
N THR A 153 11.61 3.64 10.11
CA THR A 153 11.30 4.72 11.07
C THR A 153 9.84 4.66 11.51
N LEU A 154 9.19 3.50 11.39
CA LEU A 154 7.76 3.35 11.64
C LEU A 154 7.35 3.83 13.03
N ALA A 155 8.17 3.58 14.05
CA ALA A 155 7.90 4.00 15.42
C ALA A 155 7.82 5.54 15.57
N ASP A 156 8.61 6.27 14.79
CA ASP A 156 8.66 7.74 14.82
C ASP A 156 7.55 8.36 13.95
N ASP A 157 7.21 7.67 12.84
CA ASP A 157 6.21 8.14 11.88
C ASP A 157 4.78 7.78 12.26
N TRP A 158 4.57 6.69 13.01
CA TRP A 158 3.25 6.19 13.35
C TRP A 158 2.39 7.18 14.17
N PRO A 159 2.93 7.90 15.17
CA PRO A 159 2.15 8.88 15.93
C PRO A 159 1.48 9.94 15.05
N VAL A 160 2.10 10.33 13.93
CA VAL A 160 1.52 11.28 12.97
C VAL A 160 0.25 10.69 12.36
N VAL A 161 0.32 9.44 11.90
CA VAL A 161 -0.83 8.74 11.29
C VAL A 161 -1.95 8.52 12.31
N GLU A 162 -1.59 8.12 13.53
CA GLU A 162 -2.54 7.89 14.62
C GLU A 162 -3.31 9.17 14.96
N ALA A 163 -2.61 10.31 15.14
CA ALA A 163 -3.23 11.60 15.39
C ALA A 163 -4.23 11.99 14.28
N LEU A 164 -3.79 11.91 13.01
CA LEU A 164 -4.63 12.26 11.85
C LEU A 164 -5.87 11.38 11.70
N SER A 165 -5.81 10.15 12.18
CA SER A 165 -6.91 9.19 12.07
C SER A 165 -8.05 9.42 13.06
N LEU A 166 -7.79 10.18 14.13
CA LEU A 166 -8.69 10.36 15.28
C LEU A 166 -9.15 9.06 15.94
N SER A 167 -8.41 7.97 15.73
CA SER A 167 -8.62 6.69 16.38
C SER A 167 -7.29 6.16 16.87
N GLU A 168 -7.26 5.64 18.09
CA GLU A 168 -6.11 4.88 18.56
C GLU A 168 -6.12 3.50 17.89
N PHE A 169 -5.08 3.17 17.14
CA PHE A 169 -4.89 1.83 16.59
C PHE A 169 -3.39 1.51 16.46
N THR A 170 -3.01 0.38 17.04
CA THR A 170 -1.62 -0.03 17.14
C THR A 170 -1.29 -1.07 16.09
N ILE A 171 -0.14 -0.91 15.44
CA ILE A 171 0.45 -2.00 14.66
C ILE A 171 1.09 -2.96 15.65
N ASP A 172 0.51 -4.15 15.77
CA ASP A 172 1.10 -5.19 16.59
C ASP A 172 2.37 -5.72 15.88
N GLY A 173 3.53 -5.20 16.29
CA GLY A 173 4.84 -5.45 15.66
C GLY A 173 5.25 -6.92 15.63
N LYS A 174 4.54 -7.80 16.33
CA LYS A 174 4.90 -9.23 16.43
C LYS A 174 4.55 -10.06 15.19
N LYS A 175 3.63 -9.62 14.34
CA LYS A 175 3.09 -10.52 13.29
C LYS A 175 4.00 -10.71 12.08
N ASN A 176 4.94 -9.80 11.77
CA ASN A 176 5.83 -9.94 10.59
C ASN A 176 7.12 -9.10 10.68
N VAL A 177 7.68 -8.85 11.88
CA VAL A 177 9.05 -8.30 11.96
C VAL A 177 10.01 -9.37 11.47
N THR A 178 10.24 -9.39 10.15
CA THR A 178 11.53 -9.88 9.65
C THR A 178 12.54 -8.92 10.26
N GLY A 179 13.34 -9.44 11.20
CA GLY A 179 14.25 -8.66 12.00
C GLY A 179 15.10 -7.72 11.15
N SER A 180 15.57 -6.66 11.78
CA SER A 180 16.53 -5.68 11.25
C SER A 180 17.80 -6.27 10.61
N ASN A 181 18.03 -7.59 10.77
CA ASN A 181 19.10 -8.37 10.18
C ASN A 181 18.60 -9.37 9.12
N ASP A 182 17.71 -8.96 8.20
CA ASP A 182 17.65 -9.62 6.89
C ASP A 182 18.95 -9.27 6.16
N ASP A 183 19.97 -10.02 6.58
CA ASP A 183 21.37 -9.86 6.24
C ASP A 183 21.50 -10.04 4.73
N LEU A 184 22.09 -9.05 4.08
CA LEU A 184 22.42 -9.11 2.66
C LEU A 184 23.48 -10.19 2.39
N SER A 185 24.02 -10.83 3.43
CA SER A 185 25.04 -11.89 3.40
C SER A 185 24.72 -13.12 2.53
N GLY A 186 23.49 -13.26 2.04
CA GLY A 186 23.10 -14.30 1.09
C GLY A 186 22.93 -13.83 -0.36
N VAL A 187 23.17 -12.56 -0.68
CA VAL A 187 23.00 -12.01 -2.03
C VAL A 187 24.38 -11.82 -2.66
N SER A 188 24.62 -12.42 -3.83
CA SER A 188 25.86 -12.19 -4.57
C SER A 188 25.99 -10.75 -5.04
N ASP A 189 27.22 -10.26 -5.25
CA ASP A 189 27.47 -8.88 -5.70
C ASP A 189 26.77 -8.56 -7.02
N ALA A 190 26.74 -9.52 -7.95
CA ALA A 190 26.01 -9.43 -9.22
C ALA A 190 24.49 -9.25 -9.01
N ALA A 191 23.90 -10.07 -8.13
CA ALA A 191 22.49 -10.02 -7.81
C ALA A 191 22.11 -8.73 -7.07
N LEU A 192 22.98 -8.29 -6.15
CA LEU A 192 22.83 -7.02 -5.43
C LEU A 192 22.86 -5.84 -6.41
N SER A 193 23.84 -5.81 -7.31
CA SER A 193 23.98 -4.77 -8.33
C SER A 193 22.78 -4.74 -9.30
N ALA A 194 22.23 -5.91 -9.65
CA ALA A 194 21.02 -6.01 -10.45
C ALA A 194 19.79 -5.45 -9.72
N LEU A 195 19.57 -5.82 -8.47
CA LEU A 195 18.46 -5.31 -7.65
C LEU A 195 18.58 -3.80 -7.43
N THR A 196 19.78 -3.29 -7.18
CA THR A 196 20.01 -1.86 -6.99
C THR A 196 19.64 -1.05 -8.24
N ARG A 197 20.00 -1.53 -9.43
CA ARG A 197 19.59 -0.91 -10.71
C ARG A 197 18.10 -1.05 -10.98
N TYR A 198 17.49 -2.20 -10.66
CA TYR A 198 16.05 -2.43 -10.85
C TYR A 198 15.18 -1.52 -9.95
N TYR A 199 15.65 -1.20 -8.74
CA TYR A 199 14.96 -0.33 -7.79
C TYR A 199 15.57 1.08 -7.68
N GLU A 200 16.38 1.51 -8.65
CA GLU A 200 17.14 2.76 -8.60
C GLU A 200 16.29 3.98 -8.22
N GLU A 201 15.14 4.14 -8.86
CA GLU A 201 14.19 5.23 -8.60
C GLU A 201 13.62 5.20 -7.18
N ASP A 202 13.44 4.02 -6.58
CA ASP A 202 12.98 3.93 -5.18
C ASP A 202 14.07 4.39 -4.21
N PHE A 203 15.34 4.07 -4.47
CA PHE A 203 16.45 4.53 -3.62
C PHE A 203 16.53 6.05 -3.61
N GLU A 204 16.49 6.65 -4.80
CA GLU A 204 16.59 8.10 -4.96
C GLU A 204 15.37 8.82 -4.39
N LEU A 205 14.17 8.38 -4.77
CA LEU A 205 12.92 9.06 -4.41
C LEU A 205 12.65 9.02 -2.90
N PHE A 206 12.92 7.89 -2.25
CA PHE A 206 12.64 7.71 -0.82
C PHE A 206 13.85 7.93 0.08
N GLY A 207 15.00 8.32 -0.49
CA GLY A 207 16.20 8.67 0.27
C GLY A 207 16.85 7.47 0.97
N TYR A 208 16.75 6.28 0.39
CA TYR A 208 17.48 5.11 0.89
C TYR A 208 18.93 5.12 0.40
N GLU A 209 19.85 4.68 1.26
CA GLU A 209 21.24 4.48 0.88
C GLU A 209 21.35 3.41 -0.21
N LYS A 210 22.06 3.75 -1.30
CA LYS A 210 22.25 2.87 -2.45
C LYS A 210 23.52 2.02 -2.21
N PRO A 211 23.43 0.68 -2.29
CA PRO A 211 24.63 -0.16 -2.25
C PRO A 211 25.57 0.14 -3.40
N GLU A 212 26.88 0.05 -3.14
CA GLU A 212 27.88 0.13 -4.20
C GLU A 212 27.70 -1.04 -5.18
N CYS A 213 27.59 -0.71 -6.47
CA CYS A 213 27.43 -1.69 -7.54
C CYS A 213 28.73 -1.78 -8.32
N ALA A 214 29.39 -2.94 -8.25
CA ALA A 214 30.64 -3.20 -8.97
C ALA A 214 30.52 -4.31 -10.03
N ASP A 215 29.41 -5.06 -10.03
CA ASP A 215 29.21 -6.21 -10.90
C ASP A 215 27.97 -6.04 -11.79
N ASP A 216 28.22 -5.79 -13.08
CA ASP A 216 27.19 -5.58 -14.09
C ASP A 216 26.84 -6.85 -14.90
N THR A 217 27.31 -8.03 -14.49
CA THR A 217 27.13 -9.29 -15.24
C THR A 217 25.66 -9.65 -15.50
N VAL A 218 24.77 -9.34 -14.55
CA VAL A 218 23.33 -9.54 -14.72
C VAL A 218 22.73 -8.31 -15.40
N ALA A 219 22.26 -8.44 -16.64
CA ALA A 219 21.64 -7.33 -17.37
C ALA A 219 20.23 -7.04 -16.84
N VAL A 220 19.95 -5.76 -16.53
CA VAL A 220 18.64 -5.32 -16.01
C VAL A 220 17.82 -4.72 -17.15
N ARG A 221 16.61 -5.23 -17.36
CA ARG A 221 15.69 -4.66 -18.35
C ARG A 221 15.13 -3.32 -17.86
N LYS A 222 15.49 -2.24 -18.56
CA LYS A 222 15.03 -0.88 -18.23
C LYS A 222 13.50 -0.74 -18.38
N ALA A 223 12.91 0.08 -17.52
CA ALA A 223 11.54 0.54 -17.65
C ALA A 223 11.33 1.28 -18.97
N LYS A 224 10.12 1.23 -19.54
CA LYS A 224 9.82 1.92 -20.81
C LYS A 224 9.91 3.44 -20.70
N ARG A 225 9.60 3.98 -19.51
CA ARG A 225 9.68 5.40 -19.18
C ARG A 225 10.28 5.51 -17.78
N PRO A 226 11.61 5.63 -17.65
CA PRO A 226 12.20 6.03 -16.38
C PRO A 226 11.83 7.49 -16.07
N LEU A 227 11.83 7.83 -14.79
CA LEU A 227 11.75 9.20 -14.32
C LEU A 227 13.05 9.93 -14.65
N SER A 228 12.94 11.14 -15.18
CA SER A 228 14.08 12.04 -15.33
C SER A 228 14.58 12.53 -13.97
N SER A 229 15.83 12.98 -13.91
CA SER A 229 16.40 13.58 -12.69
C SER A 229 15.60 14.80 -12.20
N GLU A 230 15.03 15.58 -13.12
CA GLU A 230 14.14 16.70 -12.78
C GLU A 230 12.82 16.23 -12.17
N GLU A 231 12.21 15.17 -12.73
CA GLU A 231 11.00 14.56 -12.16
C GLU A 231 11.28 14.00 -10.76
N LEU A 232 12.41 13.31 -10.56
CA LEU A 232 12.80 12.74 -9.27
C LEU A 232 13.02 13.81 -8.21
N GLU A 233 13.74 14.89 -8.52
CA GLU A 233 13.96 15.97 -7.57
C GLU A 233 12.66 16.70 -7.21
N ARG A 234 11.82 16.99 -8.22
CA ARG A 234 10.48 17.57 -8.00
C ARG A 234 9.65 16.71 -7.05
N LEU A 235 9.63 15.40 -7.28
CA LEU A 235 8.86 14.47 -6.46
C LEU A 235 9.44 14.34 -5.05
N ARG A 236 10.76 14.32 -4.88
CA ARG A 236 11.42 14.35 -3.55
C ARG A 236 10.98 15.57 -2.74
N LEU A 237 11.00 16.75 -3.36
CA LEU A 237 10.58 17.98 -2.72
C LEU A 237 9.09 17.95 -2.34
N ASP A 238 8.22 17.40 -3.21
CA ASP A 238 6.79 17.23 -2.92
C ASP A 238 6.56 16.23 -1.76
N ILE A 239 7.30 15.12 -1.70
CA ILE A 239 7.24 14.17 -0.56
C ILE A 239 7.59 14.88 0.76
N GLU A 240 8.69 15.64 0.78
CA GLU A 240 9.16 16.34 1.98
C GLU A 240 8.18 17.44 2.44
N ASP A 241 7.65 18.20 1.50
CA ASP A 241 6.67 19.26 1.77
C ASP A 241 5.34 18.68 2.30
N ARG A 242 4.83 17.62 1.66
CA ARG A 242 3.66 16.86 2.13
C ARG A 242 3.86 16.29 3.54
N ARG A 243 5.00 15.64 3.78
CA ARG A 243 5.38 15.11 5.09
C ARG A 243 5.38 16.20 6.16
N ARG A 244 6.01 17.34 5.88
CA ARG A 244 6.06 18.49 6.80
C ARG A 244 4.67 19.02 7.14
N ARG A 245 3.79 19.16 6.14
CA ARG A 245 2.40 19.57 6.37
C ARG A 245 1.67 18.63 7.31
N MET A 246 1.81 17.32 7.10
CA MET A 246 1.13 16.31 7.92
C MET A 246 1.67 16.26 9.35
N VAL A 247 3.00 16.43 9.53
CA VAL A 247 3.62 16.53 10.86
C VAL A 247 3.16 17.78 11.61
N ASN A 248 3.03 18.92 10.92
CA ASN A 248 2.51 20.13 11.55
C ASN A 248 1.04 19.97 11.90
N LEU A 249 0.23 19.42 10.99
CA LEU A 249 -1.17 19.13 11.26
C LEU A 249 -1.33 18.19 12.47
N SER A 250 -0.49 17.16 12.63
CA SER A 250 -0.55 16.29 13.81
C SER A 250 -0.23 17.01 15.12
N ARG A 251 0.62 18.05 15.09
CA ARG A 251 0.90 18.89 16.27
C ARG A 251 -0.25 19.82 16.58
N ASP A 252 -0.87 20.40 15.55
CA ASP A 252 -2.04 21.26 15.73
C ASP A 252 -3.22 20.47 16.36
N LEU A 253 -3.30 19.15 16.12
CA LEU A 253 -4.29 18.26 16.74
C LEU A 253 -4.07 18.01 18.25
N GLU A 254 -2.99 18.54 18.85
CA GLU A 254 -2.82 18.57 20.31
C GLU A 254 -3.73 19.63 20.97
N ASP A 255 -4.21 20.61 20.21
CA ASP A 255 -5.22 21.58 20.65
C ASP A 255 -6.63 20.99 20.52
N ASP A 256 -7.39 20.97 21.62
CA ASP A 256 -8.71 20.31 21.68
C ASP A 256 -9.75 20.97 20.76
N ASP A 257 -9.72 22.31 20.62
CA ASP A 257 -10.67 23.05 19.78
C ASP A 257 -10.40 22.77 18.29
N PHE A 258 -9.12 22.84 17.90
CA PHE A 258 -8.68 22.48 16.55
C PHE A 258 -8.99 21.02 16.23
N ARG A 259 -8.70 20.10 17.16
CA ARG A 259 -9.01 18.67 17.02
C ARG A 259 -10.51 18.43 16.82
N ALA A 260 -11.37 19.13 17.56
CA ALA A 260 -12.81 19.02 17.42
C ALA A 260 -13.30 19.56 16.07
N GLU A 261 -12.72 20.64 15.57
CA GLU A 261 -13.02 21.17 14.23
C GLU A 261 -12.57 20.22 13.12
N TYR A 262 -11.33 19.72 13.21
CA TYR A 262 -10.81 18.74 12.28
C TYR A 262 -11.67 17.46 12.26
N ALA A 263 -12.10 16.97 13.43
CA ALA A 263 -13.00 15.82 13.51
C ALA A 263 -14.34 16.03 12.78
N ARG A 264 -14.95 17.21 12.93
CA ARG A 264 -16.17 17.56 12.19
C ARG A 264 -15.91 17.57 10.68
N SER A 265 -14.82 18.20 10.25
CA SER A 265 -14.43 18.26 8.83
C SER A 265 -14.23 16.85 8.22
N MET A 266 -13.52 15.96 8.92
CA MET A 266 -13.29 14.59 8.47
C MET A 266 -14.59 13.77 8.41
N GLN A 267 -15.47 13.96 9.39
CA GLN A 267 -16.77 13.32 9.40
C GLN A 267 -17.65 13.80 8.23
N ASP A 268 -17.66 15.09 7.94
CA ASP A 268 -18.40 15.68 6.81
C ASP A 268 -17.88 15.15 5.48
N ALA A 269 -16.56 15.13 5.28
CA ALA A 269 -15.92 14.57 4.08
C ALA A 269 -16.31 13.09 3.88
N PHE A 270 -16.39 12.31 4.95
CA PHE A 270 -16.82 10.91 4.89
C PHE A 270 -18.31 10.78 4.56
N ASN A 271 -19.17 11.59 5.19
CA ASN A 271 -20.61 11.61 4.97
C ASN A 271 -20.97 11.99 3.53
N ASP A 272 -20.31 13.01 2.98
CA ASP A 272 -20.47 13.44 1.60
C ASP A 272 -20.16 12.29 0.63
N TYR A 273 -19.04 11.60 0.86
CA TYR A 273 -18.71 10.40 0.09
C TYR A 273 -19.82 9.33 0.17
N LEU A 274 -20.36 9.04 1.36
CA LEU A 274 -21.45 8.07 1.52
C LEU A 274 -22.71 8.48 0.74
N ILE A 275 -23.08 9.76 0.78
CA ILE A 275 -24.23 10.30 0.03
C ILE A 275 -24.02 10.10 -1.48
N HIS A 276 -22.84 10.43 -1.98
CA HIS A 276 -22.51 10.31 -3.41
C HIS A 276 -22.41 8.84 -3.87
N ALA A 277 -21.74 7.99 -3.10
CA ALA A 277 -21.63 6.56 -3.38
C ALA A 277 -23.01 5.88 -3.43
N ASN A 278 -23.90 6.24 -2.49
CA ASN A 278 -25.28 5.75 -2.48
C ASN A 278 -26.09 6.22 -3.69
N LYS A 279 -25.98 7.49 -4.09
CA LYS A 279 -26.64 8.02 -5.30
C LYS A 279 -26.16 7.29 -6.56
N ALA A 280 -24.86 7.01 -6.68
CA ALA A 280 -24.29 6.28 -7.81
C ALA A 280 -24.79 4.82 -7.87
N SER A 281 -24.85 4.14 -6.73
CA SER A 281 -25.40 2.78 -6.60
C SER A 281 -26.90 2.72 -6.98
N GLN A 282 -27.69 3.72 -6.55
CA GLN A 282 -29.11 3.80 -6.86
C GLN A 282 -29.39 4.08 -8.34
N LYS A 283 -28.51 4.80 -9.04
CA LYS A 283 -28.59 4.99 -10.50
C LYS A 283 -28.25 3.70 -11.27
N ARG A 284 -27.37 2.86 -10.73
CA ARG A 284 -26.94 1.59 -11.36
C ARG A 284 -27.90 0.42 -11.15
N CYS A 285 -28.83 0.47 -10.19
CA CYS A 285 -29.76 -0.63 -9.93
C CYS A 285 -31.22 -0.17 -9.67
N PRO A 286 -31.98 0.22 -10.71
CA PRO A 286 -33.36 0.71 -10.57
C PRO A 286 -34.35 -0.34 -10.03
N SER A 287 -34.06 -1.63 -10.25
CA SER A 287 -34.93 -2.77 -9.89
C SER A 287 -35.04 -3.00 -8.38
N ARG A 288 -33.97 -2.77 -7.61
CA ARG A 288 -33.98 -2.87 -6.14
C ARG A 288 -34.94 -1.87 -5.49
N ARG A 289 -35.11 -0.67 -6.06
CA ARG A 289 -36.10 0.32 -5.60
C ARG A 289 -37.54 -0.14 -5.81
N ARG A 290 -37.84 -0.86 -6.91
CA ARG A 290 -39.17 -1.45 -7.15
C ARG A 290 -39.46 -2.58 -6.15
N ALA A 291 -38.50 -3.46 -5.91
CA ALA A 291 -38.63 -4.56 -4.95
C ALA A 291 -38.89 -4.06 -3.52
N LEU A 292 -38.02 -3.15 -3.01
CA LEU A 292 -38.17 -2.57 -1.67
C LEU A 292 -39.45 -1.74 -1.50
N ARG A 293 -39.90 -1.01 -2.53
CA ARG A 293 -41.19 -0.29 -2.50
C ARG A 293 -42.39 -1.24 -2.52
N SER A 294 -42.29 -2.39 -3.21
CA SER A 294 -43.36 -3.40 -3.19
C SER A 294 -43.46 -4.08 -1.83
N MET A 295 -42.34 -4.39 -1.18
CA MET A 295 -42.32 -4.99 0.16
C MET A 295 -42.83 -4.01 1.22
N LYS A 296 -42.45 -2.72 1.16
CA LYS A 296 -43.00 -1.70 2.07
C LYS A 296 -44.51 -1.49 1.89
N ARG A 297 -45.05 -1.65 0.68
CA ARG A 297 -46.51 -1.59 0.45
C ARG A 297 -47.24 -2.83 0.97
N ALA A 298 -46.61 -4.00 0.86
CA ALA A 298 -47.17 -5.24 1.40
C ALA A 298 -47.27 -5.23 2.94
N LEU A 299 -46.30 -4.62 3.62
CA LEU A 299 -46.24 -4.53 5.09
C LEU A 299 -47.13 -3.43 5.71
N VAL A 300 -47.64 -2.49 4.90
CA VAL A 300 -48.52 -1.40 5.37
C VAL A 300 -50.00 -1.72 5.09
N ASN A 301 -50.27 -2.71 4.24
CA ASN A 301 -51.63 -3.16 3.88
C ASN A 301 -52.00 -4.52 4.53
N SER A 302 -51.23 -4.95 5.53
CA SER A 302 -51.43 -6.15 6.36
C SER A 302 -51.54 -5.73 7.82
#